data_AF-A0A2T2Y6K1-F1
#
_entry.id   AF-A0A2T2Y6K1-F1
#
_cell.length_a   1.000
_cell.length_b   1.000
_cell.length_c   1.000
_cell.angle_alpha   90.00
_cell.angle_beta   90.00
_cell.angle_gamma   90.00
#
_symmetry.space_group_name_H-M   'P 1'
#
loop_
_entity.id
_entity.type
_entity.pdbx_description
1 polymer ?
#
loop_
_entity_poly.entity_id
_entity_poly.type
_entity_poly.pdbx_seq_one_letter_code
_entity_poly.pdbx_strand_id
1 'polypeptide(L)'
;MKLNRLRMNAQPESEKPHPKDSAPEKPPFAKSNATMMAPMDDAHLNQNQAVENRILERLNARQTLTGFIQTAVGLLSEAVDQLILQAFRKDDYAVKYAVEPLLEGSGPLANLPVRLKLIYALGVISRDEYEDVELLLALNNELAHENKIYSFTDDEILGPINMLHCMTALPPPPTLHLPEDVVDDALRTMQEQRYQQMVRSTLVLSITDLVTSLAHKKAF
;
A
#
# COMPACT_ATOMS: atom_id res chain seq x y z
N MET A 1 -28.96 -73.92 41.45
CA MET A 1 -27.47 -73.92 41.51
C MET A 1 -26.94 -75.30 41.15
N LYS A 2 -26.41 -75.49 39.93
CA LYS A 2 -25.46 -76.55 39.52
C LYS A 2 -25.07 -76.31 38.06
N LEU A 3 -23.76 -76.27 37.83
CA LEU A 3 -23.08 -76.05 36.55
C LEU A 3 -22.94 -77.34 35.72
N ASN A 4 -22.55 -77.13 34.46
CA ASN A 4 -21.95 -78.04 33.47
C ASN A 4 -22.90 -78.69 32.43
N ARG A 5 -22.76 -78.27 31.16
CA ARG A 5 -22.04 -79.05 30.11
C ARG A 5 -22.12 -78.40 28.71
N LEU A 6 -20.97 -78.54 28.01
CA LEU A 6 -20.79 -78.88 26.58
C LEU A 6 -20.89 -77.80 25.46
N ARG A 7 -19.71 -77.65 24.82
CA ARG A 7 -19.38 -77.74 23.37
C ARG A 7 -19.66 -76.58 22.37
N MET A 8 -18.53 -76.08 21.87
CA MET A 8 -18.07 -76.05 20.46
C MET A 8 -18.43 -74.89 19.51
N ASN A 9 -17.41 -74.57 18.70
CA ASN A 9 -17.31 -73.75 17.47
C ASN A 9 -17.06 -72.25 17.69
N ALA A 10 -16.09 -71.56 17.06
CA ALA A 10 -15.12 -71.87 16.00
C ALA A 10 -13.91 -70.89 16.07
N GLN A 11 -12.79 -71.30 15.46
CA GLN A 11 -11.39 -70.80 15.42
C GLN A 11 -11.17 -69.41 14.73
N PRO A 12 -9.92 -69.00 14.41
CA PRO A 12 -8.66 -68.78 15.17
C PRO A 12 -8.20 -67.29 15.03
N GLU A 13 -7.16 -66.69 15.62
CA GLU A 13 -5.72 -66.92 15.53
C GLU A 13 -4.98 -66.04 16.59
N SER A 14 -3.72 -66.38 16.77
CA SER A 14 -2.83 -66.27 17.93
C SER A 14 -2.10 -64.94 18.16
N GLU A 15 -1.78 -64.74 19.44
CA GLU A 15 -0.96 -63.70 20.05
C GLU A 15 0.54 -63.69 19.67
N LYS A 16 1.05 -62.44 19.55
CA LYS A 16 2.36 -61.81 19.92
C LYS A 16 3.37 -62.63 20.77
N PRO A 17 4.68 -62.27 20.81
CA PRO A 17 5.16 -61.30 21.83
C PRO A 17 6.43 -60.43 21.50
N HIS A 18 6.55 -59.31 22.23
CA HIS A 18 7.70 -58.38 22.43
C HIS A 18 8.88 -59.01 23.25
N PRO A 19 9.91 -58.27 23.77
CA PRO A 19 10.93 -57.35 23.21
C PRO A 19 12.37 -57.66 23.75
N LYS A 20 13.45 -56.96 23.33
CA LYS A 20 14.65 -56.67 24.19
C LYS A 20 15.45 -55.42 23.74
N ASP A 21 15.86 -54.64 24.75
CA ASP A 21 16.67 -53.41 24.73
C ASP A 21 18.11 -53.56 24.21
N SER A 22 18.66 -52.49 23.62
CA SER A 22 19.98 -51.91 23.95
C SER A 22 20.29 -50.64 23.10
N ALA A 23 20.89 -49.64 23.74
CA ALA A 23 21.57 -48.48 23.15
C ALA A 23 22.91 -48.29 23.91
N PRO A 24 23.87 -47.41 23.53
CA PRO A 24 23.99 -46.52 22.37
C PRO A 24 25.39 -46.52 21.68
N GLU A 25 25.51 -46.01 20.43
CA GLU A 25 26.80 -45.49 19.91
C GLU A 25 26.58 -44.44 18.78
N LYS A 26 27.34 -43.35 18.79
CA LYS A 26 27.43 -42.26 17.79
C LYS A 26 28.92 -41.89 17.63
N PRO A 27 29.38 -41.18 16.58
CA PRO A 27 29.02 -41.15 15.15
C PRO A 27 30.28 -41.26 14.24
N PRO A 28 30.19 -41.00 12.91
CA PRO A 28 30.87 -39.79 12.44
C PRO A 28 30.07 -38.97 11.41
N PHE A 29 30.66 -37.82 11.09
CA PHE A 29 30.07 -36.56 10.66
C PHE A 29 29.57 -36.45 9.21
N ALA A 30 28.68 -35.47 9.06
CA ALA A 30 28.50 -34.56 7.93
C ALA A 30 27.93 -35.13 6.61
N LYS A 31 26.62 -34.94 6.44
CA LYS A 31 26.09 -34.32 5.21
C LYS A 31 25.17 -33.17 5.60
N SER A 32 25.52 -32.01 5.09
CA SER A 32 24.91 -30.70 5.24
C SER A 32 23.38 -30.73 5.16
N ASN A 33 22.74 -30.20 6.20
CA ASN A 33 21.41 -29.65 6.09
C ASN A 33 21.51 -28.45 5.13
N ALA A 34 21.16 -28.66 3.86
CA ALA A 34 20.68 -27.57 3.03
C ALA A 34 19.28 -27.24 3.55
N THR A 35 19.26 -26.40 4.58
CA THR A 35 18.06 -25.67 5.02
C THR A 35 17.40 -25.09 3.77
N MET A 36 16.17 -25.50 3.53
CA MET A 36 15.27 -24.80 2.62
C MET A 36 15.04 -23.39 3.20
N MET A 37 15.85 -22.43 2.77
CA MET A 37 15.63 -20.99 2.94
C MET A 37 15.87 -20.34 1.57
N ALA A 38 14.98 -19.42 1.20
CA ALA A 38 14.89 -18.67 -0.07
C ALA A 38 14.23 -19.43 -1.25
N PRO A 39 12.89 -19.34 -1.33
CA PRO A 39 12.31 -18.55 -2.44
C PRO A 39 11.32 -17.45 -1.99
N MET A 40 11.17 -17.22 -0.68
CA MET A 40 10.11 -16.36 -0.15
C MET A 40 10.45 -14.86 -0.18
N ASP A 41 11.74 -14.49 -0.19
CA ASP A 41 12.19 -13.09 -0.14
C ASP A 41 12.18 -12.40 -1.53
N ASP A 42 12.51 -13.12 -2.61
CA ASP A 42 12.55 -12.56 -3.97
C ASP A 42 11.15 -12.28 -4.53
N ALA A 43 10.16 -13.11 -4.19
CA ALA A 43 8.79 -12.97 -4.69
C ALA A 43 8.07 -11.76 -4.09
N HIS A 44 8.25 -11.51 -2.79
CA HIS A 44 7.63 -10.37 -2.10
C HIS A 44 8.28 -9.04 -2.51
N LEU A 45 9.59 -9.02 -2.70
CA LEU A 45 10.31 -7.84 -3.20
C LEU A 45 9.86 -7.46 -4.61
N ASN A 46 9.78 -8.44 -5.52
CA ASN A 46 9.31 -8.21 -6.89
C ASN A 46 7.85 -7.74 -6.94
N GLN A 47 6.98 -8.25 -6.06
CA GLN A 47 5.58 -7.82 -5.98
C GLN A 47 5.45 -6.37 -5.52
N ASN A 48 6.23 -5.96 -4.52
CA ASN A 48 6.23 -4.58 -4.01
C ASN A 48 6.73 -3.60 -5.08
N GLN A 49 7.82 -3.97 -5.79
CA GLN A 49 8.33 -3.18 -6.91
C GLN A 49 7.31 -3.08 -8.07
N ALA A 50 6.55 -4.14 -8.34
CA ALA A 50 5.50 -4.10 -9.35
C ALA A 50 4.36 -3.14 -8.99
N VAL A 51 3.99 -3.05 -7.69
CA VAL A 51 2.99 -2.08 -7.20
C VAL A 51 3.51 -0.65 -7.37
N GLU A 52 4.75 -0.39 -6.95
CA GLU A 52 5.39 0.92 -7.09
C GLU A 52 5.48 1.36 -8.57
N ASN A 53 5.95 0.49 -9.46
CA ASN A 53 6.02 0.77 -10.89
C ASN A 53 4.64 1.08 -11.48
N ARG A 54 3.59 0.36 -11.07
CA ARG A 54 2.21 0.63 -11.51
C ARG A 54 1.72 2.00 -11.04
N ILE A 55 2.09 2.43 -9.84
CA ILE A 55 1.78 3.76 -9.32
C ILE A 55 2.48 4.83 -10.16
N LEU A 56 3.79 4.66 -10.39
CA LEU A 56 4.60 5.57 -11.22
C LEU A 56 4.04 5.71 -12.63
N GLU A 57 3.67 4.60 -13.27
CA GLU A 57 3.07 4.61 -14.61
C GLU A 57 1.74 5.38 -14.64
N ARG A 58 0.84 5.12 -13.67
CA ARG A 58 -0.47 5.80 -13.59
C ARG A 58 -0.31 7.31 -13.37
N LEU A 59 0.62 7.73 -12.52
CA LEU A 59 0.89 9.14 -12.25
C LEU A 59 1.55 9.82 -13.46
N ASN A 60 2.57 9.20 -14.05
CA ASN A 60 3.29 9.77 -15.19
C ASN A 60 2.44 9.86 -16.47
N ALA A 61 1.43 9.00 -16.62
CA ALA A 61 0.50 9.06 -17.77
C ALA A 61 -0.33 10.36 -17.82
N ARG A 62 -0.42 11.13 -16.72
CA ARG A 62 -1.28 12.31 -16.63
C ARG A 62 -0.53 13.60 -16.93
N GLN A 63 -0.81 14.28 -18.04
CA GLN A 63 -0.07 15.49 -18.42
C GLN A 63 -0.53 16.76 -17.69
N THR A 64 -1.80 16.84 -17.31
CA THR A 64 -2.39 17.99 -16.60
C THR A 64 -2.31 17.82 -15.09
N LEU A 65 -2.25 18.94 -14.36
CA LEU A 65 -2.27 18.94 -12.89
C LEU A 65 -3.56 18.29 -12.35
N THR A 66 -4.72 18.70 -12.85
CA THR A 66 -6.02 18.15 -12.41
C THR A 66 -6.07 16.64 -12.59
N GLY A 67 -5.66 16.12 -13.76
CA GLY A 67 -5.64 14.68 -14.00
C GLY A 67 -4.63 13.94 -13.13
N PHE A 68 -3.49 14.58 -12.83
CA PHE A 68 -2.48 14.05 -11.91
C PHE A 68 -3.03 13.93 -10.48
N ILE A 69 -3.59 15.00 -9.93
CA ILE A 69 -4.15 15.03 -8.56
C ILE A 69 -5.34 14.07 -8.43
N GLN A 70 -6.24 14.03 -9.41
CA GLN A 70 -7.35 13.05 -9.43
C GLN A 70 -6.84 11.61 -9.40
N THR A 71 -5.77 11.32 -10.14
CA THR A 71 -5.18 9.98 -10.17
C THR A 71 -4.49 9.65 -8.83
N ALA A 72 -3.77 10.61 -8.24
CA ALA A 72 -3.16 10.47 -6.93
C ALA A 72 -4.22 10.17 -5.84
N VAL A 73 -5.30 10.95 -5.79
CA VAL A 73 -6.41 10.71 -4.86
C VAL A 73 -7.07 9.35 -5.09
N GLY A 74 -7.24 8.93 -6.34
CA GLY A 74 -7.76 7.59 -6.66
C GLY A 74 -6.86 6.48 -6.12
N LEU A 75 -5.54 6.60 -6.27
CA LEU A 75 -4.57 5.64 -5.74
C LEU A 75 -4.56 5.61 -4.20
N LEU A 76 -4.62 6.78 -3.56
CA LEU A 76 -4.73 6.89 -2.10
C LEU A 76 -6.02 6.26 -1.59
N SER A 77 -7.14 6.45 -2.31
CA SER A 77 -8.40 5.78 -1.99
C SER A 77 -8.26 4.27 -2.06
N GLU A 78 -7.66 3.73 -3.13
CA GLU A 78 -7.43 2.28 -3.26
C GLU A 78 -6.60 1.74 -2.07
N ALA A 79 -5.57 2.46 -1.64
CA ALA A 79 -4.72 2.07 -0.51
C ALA A 79 -5.47 2.11 0.84
N VAL A 80 -6.21 3.20 1.11
CA VAL A 80 -7.03 3.33 2.33
C VAL A 80 -8.11 2.25 2.40
N ASP A 81 -8.70 1.90 1.25
CA ASP A 81 -9.75 0.87 1.17
C ASP A 81 -9.19 -0.51 1.52
N GLN A 82 -7.96 -0.80 1.09
CA GLN A 82 -7.28 -2.02 1.50
C GLN A 82 -7.01 -2.05 3.01
N LEU A 83 -6.59 -0.94 3.61
CA LEU A 83 -6.38 -0.86 5.07
C LEU A 83 -7.68 -1.08 5.85
N ILE A 84 -8.79 -0.49 5.38
CA ILE A 84 -10.11 -0.68 5.96
C ILE A 84 -10.53 -2.16 5.89
N LEU A 85 -10.39 -2.78 4.71
CA LEU A 85 -10.72 -4.19 4.53
C LEU A 85 -9.87 -5.11 5.39
N GLN A 86 -8.62 -4.74 5.66
CA GLN A 86 -7.75 -5.48 6.60
C GLN A 86 -8.24 -5.32 8.06
N ALA A 87 -8.62 -4.10 8.48
CA ALA A 87 -9.06 -3.84 9.86
C ALA A 87 -10.34 -4.60 10.26
N PHE A 88 -11.23 -4.91 9.31
CA PHE A 88 -12.51 -5.57 9.56
C PHE A 88 -12.49 -7.10 9.40
N ARG A 89 -11.33 -7.74 9.17
CA ARG A 89 -11.21 -9.20 8.91
C ARG A 89 -11.49 -10.08 10.13
N LYS A 90 -12.76 -10.24 10.50
CA LYS A 90 -13.12 -11.20 11.55
C LYS A 90 -13.86 -12.44 11.04
N ASP A 91 -14.72 -12.39 10.01
CA ASP A 91 -15.34 -13.58 9.37
C ASP A 91 -16.08 -13.19 8.07
N ASP A 92 -16.17 -14.07 7.06
CA ASP A 92 -16.88 -13.81 5.78
C ASP A 92 -18.36 -13.40 5.98
N TYR A 93 -19.02 -13.96 7.00
CA TYR A 93 -20.39 -13.58 7.36
C TYR A 93 -20.47 -12.15 7.89
N ALA A 94 -19.53 -11.74 8.74
CA ALA A 94 -19.47 -10.38 9.26
C ALA A 94 -19.15 -9.38 8.14
N VAL A 95 -18.29 -9.77 7.18
CA VAL A 95 -17.98 -8.94 6.01
C VAL A 95 -19.25 -8.65 5.22
N LYS A 96 -19.98 -9.70 4.83
CA LYS A 96 -21.18 -9.56 4.00
C LYS A 96 -22.31 -8.77 4.65
N TYR A 97 -22.54 -8.95 5.95
CA TYR A 97 -23.73 -8.42 6.62
C TYR A 97 -23.49 -7.19 7.49
N ALA A 98 -22.24 -6.92 7.88
CA ALA A 98 -21.89 -5.75 8.68
C ALA A 98 -20.91 -4.82 7.95
N VAL A 99 -19.88 -5.34 7.28
CA VAL A 99 -18.82 -4.49 6.70
C VAL A 99 -19.24 -3.90 5.36
N GLU A 100 -19.73 -4.71 4.41
CA GLU A 100 -20.18 -4.24 3.09
C GLU A 100 -21.23 -3.11 3.20
N PRO A 101 -22.30 -3.24 4.04
CA PRO A 101 -23.26 -2.16 4.20
C PRO A 101 -22.69 -0.87 4.81
N LEU A 102 -21.57 -0.94 5.55
CA LEU A 102 -20.91 0.25 6.09
C LEU A 102 -20.12 1.00 5.01
N LEU A 103 -19.55 0.27 4.06
CA LEU A 103 -18.64 0.80 3.03
C LEU A 103 -19.34 1.17 1.73
N GLU A 104 -20.53 0.64 1.46
CA GLU A 104 -21.21 0.82 0.16
C GLU A 104 -22.39 1.81 0.23
N GLY A 105 -22.68 2.44 -0.92
CA GLY A 105 -23.86 3.28 -1.11
C GLY A 105 -23.94 4.46 -0.15
N SER A 106 -24.93 4.44 0.74
CA SER A 106 -25.13 5.47 1.79
C SER A 106 -24.58 5.04 3.16
N GLY A 107 -23.75 4.00 3.18
CA GLY A 107 -23.08 3.55 4.39
C GLY A 107 -22.23 4.65 5.03
N PRO A 108 -22.11 4.67 6.37
CA PRO A 108 -21.38 5.72 7.09
C PRO A 108 -19.90 5.81 6.72
N LEU A 109 -19.30 4.74 6.19
CA LEU A 109 -17.91 4.67 5.76
C LEU A 109 -17.75 4.67 4.23
N ALA A 110 -18.79 5.03 3.47
CA ALA A 110 -18.71 5.06 2.01
C ALA A 110 -17.75 6.14 1.47
N ASN A 111 -17.61 7.24 2.21
CA ASN A 111 -16.81 8.38 1.79
C ASN A 111 -15.33 8.25 2.21
N LEU A 112 -14.42 8.47 1.25
CA LEU A 112 -12.97 8.46 1.50
C LEU A 112 -12.52 9.32 2.69
N PRO A 113 -12.97 10.58 2.88
CA PRO A 113 -12.58 11.37 4.04
C PRO A 113 -12.93 10.70 5.38
N VAL A 114 -14.04 9.96 5.44
CA VAL A 114 -14.49 9.28 6.66
C VAL A 114 -13.64 8.03 6.91
N ARG A 115 -13.34 7.26 5.85
CA ARG A 115 -12.44 6.09 5.95
C ARG A 115 -11.04 6.48 6.39
N LEU A 116 -10.52 7.59 5.85
CA LEU A 116 -9.22 8.14 6.24
C LEU A 116 -9.19 8.49 7.73
N LYS A 117 -10.21 9.20 8.22
CA LYS A 117 -10.36 9.52 9.66
C LYS A 117 -10.43 8.28 10.53
N LEU A 118 -11.12 7.23 10.09
CA LEU A 118 -11.21 5.97 10.82
C LEU A 118 -9.85 5.27 10.93
N ILE A 119 -9.13 5.11 9.82
CA ILE A 119 -7.80 4.48 9.81
C ILE A 119 -6.80 5.27 10.67
N TYR A 120 -6.88 6.60 10.66
CA TYR A 120 -6.11 7.44 11.57
C TYR A 120 -6.50 7.25 13.03
N ALA A 121 -7.80 7.26 13.36
CA ALA A 121 -8.29 7.04 14.72
C ALA A 121 -7.94 5.65 15.28
N LEU A 122 -7.83 4.66 14.40
CA LEU A 122 -7.36 3.31 14.74
C LEU A 122 -5.82 3.23 14.91
N GLY A 123 -5.09 4.30 14.61
CA GLY A 123 -3.63 4.37 14.75
C GLY A 123 -2.85 3.61 13.68
N VAL A 124 -3.47 3.30 12.55
CA VAL A 124 -2.83 2.55 11.45
C VAL A 124 -1.91 3.46 10.63
N ILE A 125 -2.28 4.75 10.48
CA ILE A 125 -1.48 5.76 9.77
C ILE A 125 -1.00 6.85 10.73
N SER A 126 0.09 7.51 10.37
CA SER A 126 0.63 8.63 11.15
C SER A 126 -0.18 9.91 10.94
N ARG A 127 0.11 10.93 11.76
CA ARG A 127 -0.47 12.27 11.60
C ARG A 127 -0.06 12.89 10.27
N ASP A 128 1.23 12.82 9.94
CA ASP A 128 1.79 13.40 8.71
C ASP A 128 1.15 12.77 7.46
N GLU A 129 0.99 11.44 7.45
CA GLU A 129 0.30 10.72 6.38
C GLU A 129 -1.18 11.13 6.28
N TYR A 130 -1.86 11.30 7.42
CA TYR A 130 -3.24 11.77 7.44
C TYR A 130 -3.38 13.19 6.86
N GLU A 131 -2.53 14.12 7.32
CA GLU A 131 -2.56 15.53 6.88
C GLU A 131 -2.23 15.65 5.39
N ASP A 132 -1.26 14.87 4.88
CA ASP A 132 -0.91 14.86 3.46
C ASP A 132 -2.06 14.39 2.56
N VAL A 133 -2.72 13.29 2.95
CA VAL A 133 -3.86 12.77 2.19
C VAL A 133 -5.04 13.73 2.25
N GLU A 134 -5.31 14.35 3.41
CA GLU A 134 -6.36 15.35 3.56
C GLU A 134 -6.10 16.58 2.68
N LEU A 135 -4.85 17.05 2.61
CA LEU A 135 -4.45 18.16 1.77
C LEU A 135 -4.60 17.86 0.28
N LEU A 136 -4.16 16.68 -0.17
CA LEU A 136 -4.35 16.25 -1.57
C LEU A 136 -5.83 16.10 -1.92
N LEU A 137 -6.66 15.67 -0.98
CA LEU A 137 -8.10 15.55 -1.17
C LEU A 137 -8.79 16.91 -1.26
N ALA A 138 -8.37 17.86 -0.41
CA ALA A 138 -8.84 19.25 -0.47
C ALA A 138 -8.45 19.91 -1.81
N LEU A 139 -7.19 19.76 -2.22
CA LEU A 139 -6.70 20.26 -3.51
C LEU A 139 -7.48 19.67 -4.68
N ASN A 140 -7.75 18.35 -4.66
CA ASN A 140 -8.56 17.71 -5.69
C ASN A 140 -9.98 18.26 -5.77
N ASN A 141 -10.60 18.54 -4.62
CA ASN A 141 -11.93 19.11 -4.58
C ASN A 141 -11.93 20.53 -5.13
N GLU A 142 -10.95 21.36 -4.78
CA GLU A 142 -10.86 22.74 -5.30
C GLU A 142 -10.69 22.73 -6.82
N LEU A 143 -9.75 21.93 -7.33
CA LEU A 143 -9.49 21.77 -8.77
C LEU A 143 -10.69 21.23 -9.55
N ALA A 144 -11.64 20.54 -8.89
CA ALA A 144 -12.84 20.01 -9.53
C ALA A 144 -13.97 21.04 -9.66
N HIS A 145 -14.01 22.07 -8.79
CA HIS A 145 -15.04 23.10 -8.81
C HIS A 145 -14.61 24.36 -9.58
N GLU A 146 -13.31 24.54 -9.78
CA GLU A 146 -12.78 25.65 -10.54
C GLU A 146 -12.78 25.42 -12.06
N ASN A 147 -13.10 26.47 -12.81
CA ASN A 147 -13.00 26.49 -14.28
C ASN A 147 -11.62 26.96 -14.78
N LYS A 148 -10.64 27.11 -13.89
CA LYS A 148 -9.28 27.54 -14.22
C LYS A 148 -8.39 26.33 -14.50
N ILE A 149 -7.58 26.43 -15.56
CA ILE A 149 -6.56 25.42 -15.86
C ILE A 149 -5.27 25.85 -15.17
N TYR A 150 -4.86 25.06 -14.17
CA TYR A 150 -3.64 25.29 -13.41
C TYR A 150 -2.44 24.53 -13.99
N SER A 151 -1.27 25.15 -13.86
CA SER A 151 0.04 24.52 -14.04
C SER A 151 0.61 24.05 -12.70
N PHE A 152 1.59 23.14 -12.75
CA PHE A 152 2.32 22.68 -11.56
C PHE A 152 3.18 23.77 -10.93
N THR A 153 3.44 24.85 -11.65
CA THR A 153 4.32 25.96 -11.23
C THR A 153 3.54 27.18 -10.74
N ASP A 154 2.21 27.13 -10.73
CA ASP A 154 1.40 28.24 -10.24
C ASP A 154 1.53 28.35 -8.72
N ASP A 155 1.62 29.56 -8.18
CA ASP A 155 1.81 29.79 -6.74
C ASP A 155 0.67 29.20 -5.89
N GLU A 156 -0.55 29.23 -6.44
CA GLU A 156 -1.76 28.64 -5.86
C GLU A 156 -1.63 27.12 -5.64
N ILE A 157 -0.74 26.48 -6.42
CA ILE A 157 -0.48 25.04 -6.41
C ILE A 157 0.79 24.74 -5.63
N LEU A 158 1.86 25.51 -5.84
CA LEU A 158 3.13 25.35 -5.13
C LEU A 158 2.99 25.56 -3.62
N GLY A 159 2.14 26.50 -3.18
CA GLY A 159 1.88 26.77 -1.78
C GLY A 159 1.38 25.53 -1.02
N PRO A 160 0.21 24.96 -1.38
CA PRO A 160 -0.30 23.72 -0.80
C PRO A 160 0.69 22.55 -0.92
N ILE A 161 1.31 22.39 -2.09
CA ILE A 161 2.23 21.28 -2.34
C ILE A 161 3.44 21.32 -1.39
N ASN A 162 3.98 22.52 -1.12
CA ASN A 162 5.09 22.70 -0.18
C ASN A 162 4.71 22.46 1.30
N MET A 163 3.41 22.34 1.62
CA MET A 163 2.94 21.97 2.96
C MET A 163 2.88 20.45 3.16
N LEU A 164 3.04 19.65 2.11
CA LEU A 164 3.06 18.19 2.23
C LEU A 164 4.32 17.75 2.99
N HIS A 165 4.14 16.85 3.96
CA HIS A 165 5.23 16.27 4.75
C HIS A 165 6.03 15.26 3.92
N CYS A 166 5.38 14.54 3.00
CA CYS A 166 6.03 13.60 2.09
C CYS A 166 6.84 14.30 0.98
N MET A 167 6.72 15.62 0.84
CA MET A 167 7.51 16.35 -0.13
C MET A 167 8.98 16.42 0.27
N THR A 168 9.85 16.05 -0.67
CA THR A 168 11.24 16.51 -0.64
C THR A 168 11.29 17.99 -1.02
N ALA A 169 12.33 18.73 -0.62
CA ALA A 169 12.41 20.17 -0.89
C ALA A 169 12.12 20.49 -2.37
N LEU A 170 11.21 21.43 -2.63
CA LEU A 170 10.91 21.88 -3.99
C LEU A 170 12.18 22.31 -4.71
N PRO A 171 12.30 22.03 -6.02
CA PRO A 171 13.42 22.54 -6.79
C PRO A 171 13.45 24.08 -6.69
N PRO A 172 14.64 24.70 -6.63
CA PRO A 172 14.72 26.15 -6.58
C PRO A 172 14.14 26.76 -7.86
N PRO A 173 13.39 27.88 -7.76
CA PRO A 173 12.85 28.54 -8.93
C PRO A 173 13.99 29.01 -9.83
N PRO A 174 13.81 29.00 -11.16
CA PRO A 174 14.84 29.40 -12.10
C PRO A 174 15.23 30.87 -11.87
N THR A 175 16.52 31.12 -11.65
CA THR A 175 17.04 32.48 -11.49
C THR A 175 17.20 33.13 -12.86
N LEU A 176 16.22 33.94 -13.25
CA LEU A 176 16.30 34.79 -14.45
C LEU A 176 17.11 36.06 -14.13
N HIS A 177 18.41 35.92 -13.86
CA HIS A 177 19.32 37.06 -13.68
C HIS A 177 19.89 37.52 -15.02
N LEU A 178 19.08 38.12 -15.90
CA LEU A 178 19.59 38.81 -17.09
C LEU A 178 18.97 40.22 -17.19
N PRO A 179 19.71 41.22 -17.72
CA PRO A 179 19.16 42.52 -18.05
C PRO A 179 17.93 42.38 -18.96
N GLU A 180 16.88 43.17 -18.71
CA GLU A 180 15.56 43.09 -19.37
C GLU A 180 15.63 43.14 -20.91
N ASP A 181 16.73 43.63 -21.49
CA ASP A 181 16.90 43.84 -22.94
C ASP A 181 17.41 42.61 -23.73
N VAL A 182 17.69 41.46 -23.12
CA VAL A 182 18.22 40.26 -23.83
C VAL A 182 17.68 38.92 -23.29
N VAL A 183 16.50 38.89 -22.68
CA VAL A 183 15.90 37.60 -22.34
C VAL A 183 15.35 36.99 -23.63
N ASP A 184 16.09 36.04 -24.19
CA ASP A 184 15.61 35.18 -25.27
C ASP A 184 14.33 34.47 -24.78
N ASP A 185 13.18 34.80 -25.36
CA ASP A 185 11.88 34.19 -25.03
C ASP A 185 11.94 32.66 -25.14
N ALA A 186 12.80 32.13 -26.03
CA ALA A 186 13.02 30.70 -26.13
C ALA A 186 13.74 30.14 -24.90
N LEU A 187 14.75 30.85 -24.37
CA LEU A 187 15.44 30.48 -23.14
C LEU A 187 14.48 30.50 -21.94
N ARG A 188 13.65 31.53 -21.82
CA ARG A 188 12.65 31.64 -20.75
C ARG A 188 11.67 30.47 -20.80
N THR A 189 11.08 30.22 -21.96
CA THR A 189 10.14 29.10 -22.16
C THR A 189 10.78 27.76 -21.81
N MET A 190 12.05 27.54 -22.20
CA MET A 190 12.76 26.31 -21.88
C MET A 190 13.01 26.17 -20.37
N GLN A 191 13.32 27.25 -19.65
CA GLN A 191 13.52 27.22 -18.21
C GLN A 191 12.22 26.94 -17.45
N GLU A 192 11.12 27.58 -17.84
CA GLU A 192 9.79 27.33 -17.26
C GLU A 192 9.37 25.86 -17.46
N GLN A 193 9.56 25.30 -18.66
CA GLN A 193 9.29 23.89 -18.93
C GLN A 193 10.14 22.94 -18.08
N ARG A 194 11.44 23.22 -17.95
CA ARG A 194 12.34 22.41 -17.08
C ARG A 194 11.90 22.47 -15.63
N TYR A 195 11.59 23.66 -15.13
CA TYR A 195 11.13 23.84 -13.76
C TYR A 195 9.84 23.06 -13.50
N GLN A 196 8.87 23.17 -14.41
CA GLN A 196 7.62 22.41 -14.34
C GLN A 196 7.87 20.89 -14.33
N GLN A 197 8.79 20.39 -15.16
CA GLN A 197 9.16 18.97 -15.18
C GLN A 197 9.80 18.54 -13.85
N MET A 198 10.69 19.36 -13.27
CA MET A 198 11.32 19.05 -11.99
C MET A 198 10.30 19.00 -10.84
N VAL A 199 9.39 19.98 -10.76
CA VAL A 199 8.31 20.01 -9.76
C VAL A 199 7.43 18.77 -9.91
N ARG A 200 7.03 18.45 -11.14
CA ARG A 200 6.22 17.27 -11.45
C ARG A 200 6.93 15.98 -11.04
N SER A 201 8.21 15.80 -11.37
CA SER A 201 8.97 14.60 -10.99
C SER A 201 9.08 14.47 -9.47
N THR A 202 9.29 15.58 -8.76
CA THR A 202 9.34 15.61 -7.30
C THR A 202 8.01 15.13 -6.71
N LEU A 203 6.90 15.64 -7.22
CA LEU A 203 5.55 15.21 -6.82
C LEU A 203 5.26 13.75 -7.11
N VAL A 204 5.64 13.28 -8.30
CA VAL A 204 5.47 11.86 -8.67
C VAL A 204 6.16 10.97 -7.65
N LEU A 205 7.41 11.27 -7.30
CA LEU A 205 8.18 10.47 -6.34
C LEU A 205 7.56 10.53 -4.94
N SER A 206 7.32 11.73 -4.41
CA SER A 206 6.74 11.91 -3.07
C SER A 206 5.37 11.24 -2.91
N ILE A 207 4.48 11.36 -3.91
CA ILE A 207 3.17 10.71 -3.87
C ILE A 207 3.30 9.19 -4.07
N THR A 208 4.23 8.74 -4.90
CA THR A 208 4.50 7.29 -5.03
C THR A 208 4.93 6.71 -3.69
N ASP A 209 5.85 7.37 -2.99
CA ASP A 209 6.31 6.94 -1.67
C ASP A 209 5.16 6.93 -0.65
N LEU A 210 4.32 7.96 -0.63
CA LEU A 210 3.15 8.02 0.25
C LEU A 210 2.16 6.87 -0.02
N VAL A 211 1.75 6.69 -1.29
CA VAL A 211 0.81 5.61 -1.67
C VAL A 211 1.41 4.24 -1.34
N THR A 212 2.71 4.06 -1.64
CA THR A 212 3.43 2.82 -1.39
C THR A 212 3.52 2.55 0.11
N SER A 213 3.83 3.55 0.94
CA SER A 213 3.82 3.43 2.41
C SER A 213 2.45 2.94 2.91
N LEU A 214 1.37 3.57 2.45
CA LEU A 214 0.01 3.18 2.83
C LEU A 214 -0.36 1.77 2.38
N ALA A 215 -0.01 1.39 1.15
CA ALA A 215 -0.33 0.07 0.60
C ALA A 215 0.40 -1.09 1.32
N HIS A 216 1.58 -0.84 1.86
CA HIS A 216 2.37 -1.85 2.58
C HIS A 216 2.03 -1.96 4.07
N LYS A 217 1.29 -1.00 4.62
CA LYS A 217 0.84 -1.07 6.02
C LYS A 217 -0.13 -2.23 6.21
N LYS A 218 -0.07 -2.81 7.41
CA LYS A 218 -0.99 -3.84 7.86
C LYS A 218 -1.89 -3.25 8.94
N ALA A 219 -3.19 -3.26 8.70
CA ALA A 219 -4.14 -3.02 9.77
C ALA A 219 -4.35 -4.34 10.53
N PHE A 220 -3.94 -4.34 11.81
CA PHE A 220 -4.12 -5.37 12.86
C PHE A 220 -4.09 -6.85 12.43
#